data_AF-A0A350QXW2-F1
#
_entry.id   AF-A0A350QXW2-F1
#
_cell.length_a   1.000
_cell.length_b   1.000
_cell.length_c   1.000
_cell.angle_alpha   90.00
_cell.angle_beta   90.00
_cell.angle_gamma   90.00
#
_symmetry.space_group_name_H-M   'P 1'
#
loop_
_entity.id
_entity.type
_entity.pdbx_description
1 polymer ?
#
loop_
_entity_poly.entity_id
_entity_poly.type
_entity_poly.pdbx_seq_one_letter_code
_entity_poly.pdbx_strand_id
1 'polypeptide(L)'
;RLVAKMNAVKEGEGTLLDNVMFTMGSGLSSGMLHECTNLPTVIAGGAGGAVTPNQHLKHPEGTPIANLWLSMAKIMGLEKKRIGDSTGLLGNWLA
;
A
#
# COMPACT_ATOMS: atom_id res chain seq x y z
N ARG A 1 3.54 13.29 -10.88
CA ARG A 1 2.40 13.94 -11.59
C ARG A 1 1.04 13.44 -11.09
N LEU A 2 0.81 12.13 -10.90
CA LEU A 2 -0.50 11.61 -10.47
C LEU A 2 -0.92 12.09 -9.06
N VAL A 3 -0.07 11.92 -8.06
CA VAL A 3 -0.34 12.36 -6.67
C VAL A 3 -0.68 13.85 -6.59
N ALA A 4 0.07 14.71 -7.29
CA ALA A 4 -0.20 16.14 -7.35
C ALA A 4 -1.58 16.47 -7.96
N LYS A 5 -2.02 15.70 -8.96
CA LYS A 5 -3.37 15.86 -9.53
C LYS A 5 -4.45 15.47 -8.52
N MET A 6 -4.28 14.36 -7.80
CA MET A 6 -5.23 13.94 -6.76
C MET A 6 -5.29 14.95 -5.61
N ASN A 7 -4.15 15.51 -5.20
CA ASN A 7 -4.09 16.55 -4.19
C ASN A 7 -4.77 17.87 -4.60
N ALA A 8 -4.91 18.13 -5.91
CA ALA A 8 -5.57 19.34 -6.41
C ALA A 8 -7.10 19.19 -6.49
N VAL A 9 -7.64 17.97 -6.42
CA VAL A 9 -9.08 17.72 -6.45
C VAL A 9 -9.64 17.85 -5.04
N LYS A 10 -10.55 18.81 -4.83
CA LYS A 10 -11.26 18.99 -3.56
C LYS A 10 -12.30 17.90 -3.36
N GLU A 11 -12.34 17.33 -2.16
CA GLU A 11 -13.30 16.28 -1.77
C GLU A 11 -13.64 16.42 -0.28
N GLY A 12 -14.87 16.84 0.02
CA GLY A 12 -15.28 17.18 1.39
C GLY A 12 -14.40 18.27 2.01
N GLU A 13 -13.95 18.03 3.24
CA GLU A 13 -13.07 18.95 3.99
C GLU A 13 -11.59 18.88 3.56
N GLY A 14 -11.24 17.97 2.64
CA GLY A 14 -9.86 17.71 2.21
C GLY A 14 -9.71 17.64 0.70
N THR A 15 -8.85 16.73 0.26
CA THR A 15 -8.55 16.43 -1.13
C THR A 15 -8.81 14.98 -1.43
N LEU A 16 -8.94 14.63 -2.71
CA LEU A 16 -9.04 13.23 -3.13
C LEU A 16 -7.86 12.40 -2.60
N LEU A 17 -6.65 12.99 -2.52
CA LEU A 17 -5.48 12.30 -2.01
C LEU A 17 -5.62 11.91 -0.52
N ASP A 18 -6.35 12.69 0.27
CA ASP A 18 -6.56 12.41 1.70
C ASP A 18 -7.45 11.18 1.92
N ASN A 19 -8.38 10.91 1.00
CA ASN A 19 -9.37 9.84 1.13
C ASN A 19 -8.98 8.55 0.38
N VAL A 20 -8.15 8.62 -0.65
CA VAL A 20 -7.72 7.43 -1.41
C VAL A 20 -6.46 6.79 -0.85
N MET A 21 -6.25 5.54 -1.23
CA MET A 21 -4.98 4.83 -1.13
C MET A 21 -4.62 4.31 -2.51
N PHE A 22 -3.43 4.66 -3.00
CA PHE A 22 -2.92 4.26 -4.30
C PHE A 22 -1.62 3.48 -4.16
N THR A 23 -1.46 2.44 -4.96
CA THR A 23 -0.24 1.61 -5.00
C THR A 23 0.42 1.71 -6.36
N MET A 24 1.74 1.92 -6.35
CA MET A 24 2.58 1.79 -7.52
C MET A 24 3.72 0.82 -7.22
N GLY A 25 3.88 -0.19 -8.05
CA GLY A 25 4.94 -1.16 -7.90
C GLY A 25 4.98 -2.13 -9.07
N SER A 26 5.79 -3.17 -8.93
CA SER A 26 5.90 -4.26 -9.88
C SER A 26 5.76 -5.59 -9.15
N GLY A 27 5.19 -6.58 -9.83
CA GLY A 27 5.20 -7.97 -9.35
C GLY A 27 6.59 -8.62 -9.45
N LEU A 28 7.53 -7.99 -10.16
CA LEU A 28 8.91 -8.43 -10.35
C LEU A 28 9.87 -7.29 -10.02
N SER A 29 10.87 -7.53 -9.19
CA SER A 29 11.99 -6.59 -8.98
C SER A 29 12.99 -6.65 -10.13
N SER A 30 13.17 -7.83 -10.72
CA SER A 30 13.94 -8.06 -11.94
C SER A 30 13.11 -8.87 -12.92
N GLY A 31 12.67 -8.23 -14.01
CA GLY A 31 11.95 -8.91 -15.10
C GLY A 31 12.83 -9.90 -15.86
N MET A 32 14.14 -9.65 -15.93
CA MET A 32 15.09 -10.54 -16.60
C MET A 32 15.25 -11.87 -15.85
N LEU A 33 15.35 -11.80 -14.51
CA LEU A 33 15.56 -12.96 -13.65
C LEU A 33 14.25 -13.58 -13.15
N HIS A 34 13.11 -12.96 -13.45
CA HIS A 34 11.79 -13.31 -12.90
C HIS A 34 11.80 -13.34 -11.36
N GLU A 35 12.49 -12.37 -10.75
CA GLU A 35 12.58 -12.28 -9.29
C GLU A 35 11.34 -11.58 -8.70
N CYS A 36 10.59 -12.31 -7.88
CA CYS A 36 9.40 -11.81 -7.17
C CYS A 36 9.71 -11.29 -5.74
N THR A 37 10.99 -11.12 -5.40
CA THR A 37 11.45 -10.66 -4.07
C THR A 37 11.93 -9.23 -4.13
N ASN A 38 12.02 -8.54 -2.97
CA ASN A 38 12.48 -7.14 -2.88
C ASN A 38 11.73 -6.20 -3.84
N LEU A 39 10.39 -6.31 -3.84
CA LEU A 39 9.53 -5.61 -4.78
C LEU A 39 9.51 -4.09 -4.48
N PRO A 40 9.92 -3.22 -5.42
CA PRO A 40 9.81 -1.78 -5.23
C PRO A 40 8.33 -1.40 -5.23
N THR A 41 7.83 -0.96 -4.08
CA THR A 41 6.41 -0.68 -3.87
C THR A 41 6.26 0.65 -3.14
N VAL A 42 5.41 1.53 -3.69
CA VAL A 42 5.04 2.82 -3.12
C VAL A 42 3.54 2.82 -2.84
N ILE A 43 3.16 3.23 -1.64
CA ILE A 43 1.79 3.59 -1.27
C ILE A 43 1.72 5.11 -1.14
N ALA A 44 0.66 5.71 -1.66
CA ALA A 44 0.38 7.13 -1.53
C ALA A 44 -1.10 7.38 -1.21
N GLY A 45 -1.36 8.46 -0.49
CA GLY A 45 -2.70 8.86 -0.06
C GLY A 45 -2.95 8.57 1.42
N GLY A 46 -3.94 9.27 1.99
CA GLY A 46 -4.27 9.21 3.40
C GLY A 46 -5.22 8.09 3.78
N ALA A 47 -5.92 7.50 2.81
CA ALA A 47 -6.92 6.45 3.03
C ALA A 47 -7.95 6.79 4.13
N GLY A 48 -8.40 8.05 4.18
CA GLY A 48 -9.30 8.53 5.23
C GLY A 48 -8.63 8.65 6.60
N GLY A 49 -7.30 8.87 6.62
CA GLY A 49 -6.49 8.96 7.84
C GLY A 49 -5.94 7.62 8.33
N ALA A 50 -6.15 6.50 7.62
CA ALA A 50 -5.68 5.18 8.05
C ALA A 50 -4.19 4.91 7.72
N VAL A 51 -3.56 5.72 6.86
CA VAL A 51 -2.16 5.52 6.42
C VAL A 51 -1.27 6.63 6.95
N THR A 52 -0.13 6.28 7.54
CA THR A 52 0.90 7.24 7.93
C THR A 52 1.87 7.48 6.76
N PRO A 53 1.89 8.67 6.14
CA PRO A 53 2.79 8.96 5.01
C PRO A 53 4.23 9.26 5.48
N ASN A 54 5.11 9.54 4.50
CA ASN A 54 6.50 9.95 4.73
C ASN A 54 7.36 8.90 5.48
N GLN A 55 7.23 7.64 5.07
CA GLN A 55 7.98 6.52 5.64
C GLN A 55 8.71 5.73 4.55
N HIS A 56 9.84 5.12 4.94
CA HIS A 56 10.49 4.07 4.17
C HIS A 56 10.60 2.83 5.05
N LEU A 57 9.84 1.80 4.71
CA LEU A 57 9.69 0.60 5.53
C LEU A 57 10.37 -0.57 4.84
N LYS A 58 11.29 -1.21 5.56
CA LYS A 58 11.91 -2.47 5.16
C LYS A 58 11.42 -3.58 6.08
N HIS A 59 10.84 -4.61 5.49
CA HIS A 59 10.38 -5.80 6.22
C HIS A 59 11.43 -6.92 6.17
N PRO A 60 11.36 -7.90 7.08
CA PRO A 60 12.22 -9.08 7.03
C PRO A 60 12.16 -9.79 5.67
N GLU A 61 13.26 -10.41 5.28
CA GLU A 61 13.32 -11.22 4.07
C GLU A 61 12.28 -12.34 4.10
N GLY A 62 11.67 -12.64 2.96
CA GLY A 62 10.59 -13.62 2.85
C GLY A 62 9.22 -13.11 3.31
N THR A 63 9.08 -11.85 3.74
CA THR A 63 7.77 -11.25 4.01
C THR A 63 6.91 -11.23 2.74
N PRO A 64 5.74 -11.92 2.70
CA PRO A 64 4.90 -11.95 1.52
C PRO A 64 4.30 -10.57 1.23
N ILE A 65 4.36 -10.13 -0.04
CA ILE A 65 3.69 -8.90 -0.48
C ILE A 65 2.17 -8.97 -0.25
N ALA A 66 1.59 -10.18 -0.22
CA ALA A 66 0.18 -10.36 0.10
C ALA A 66 -0.21 -9.87 1.50
N ASN A 67 0.73 -9.73 2.45
CA ASN A 67 0.47 -9.09 3.74
C ASN A 67 0.07 -7.61 3.56
N LEU A 68 0.64 -6.92 2.56
CA LEU A 68 0.22 -5.57 2.18
C LEU A 68 -1.22 -5.57 1.67
N TRP A 69 -1.56 -6.47 0.74
CA TRP A 69 -2.91 -6.58 0.17
C TRP A 69 -3.96 -6.89 1.24
N LEU A 70 -3.66 -7.80 2.17
CA LEU A 70 -4.56 -8.13 3.29
C LEU A 70 -4.79 -6.92 4.19
N SER A 71 -3.74 -6.15 4.44
CA SER A 71 -3.79 -4.94 5.27
C SER A 71 -4.57 -3.81 4.58
N MET A 72 -4.38 -3.63 3.27
CA MET A 72 -5.18 -2.71 2.46
C MET A 72 -6.66 -3.11 2.45
N ALA A 73 -6.96 -4.40 2.32
CA ALA A 73 -8.34 -4.89 2.39
C ALA A 73 -8.98 -4.57 3.75
N LYS A 74 -8.22 -4.70 4.84
CA LYS A 74 -8.70 -4.34 6.18
C LYS A 74 -8.99 -2.85 6.31
N ILE A 75 -8.15 -1.96 5.74
CA ILE A 75 -8.43 -0.51 5.68
C ILE A 75 -9.75 -0.23 4.95
N MET A 76 -10.03 -0.96 3.87
CA MET A 76 -11.28 -0.87 3.12
C MET A 76 -12.50 -1.51 3.84
N GLY A 77 -12.36 -1.95 5.10
CA GLY A 77 -13.43 -2.54 5.89
C GLY A 77 -13.74 -4.01 5.56
N LEU A 78 -12.87 -4.71 4.82
CA LEU A 78 -13.08 -6.11 4.46
C LEU A 78 -12.63 -7.05 5.59
N GLU A 79 -13.50 -7.96 5.99
CA GLU A 79 -13.20 -9.01 6.97
C GLU A 79 -12.57 -10.25 6.32
N LYS A 80 -11.40 -10.07 5.69
CA LYS A 80 -10.62 -11.19 5.14
C LYS A 80 -9.58 -11.67 6.15
N LYS A 81 -9.47 -12.99 6.32
CA LYS A 81 -8.42 -13.61 7.13
C LYS A 81 -7.13 -13.84 6.33
N ARG A 82 -7.22 -13.90 5.01
CA ARG A 82 -6.10 -14.23 4.11
C ARG A 82 -6.37 -13.76 2.68
N ILE A 83 -5.33 -13.30 2.02
CA ILE A 83 -5.23 -13.07 0.57
C ILE A 83 -3.98 -13.80 0.06
N GLY A 84 -4.07 -14.58 -1.03
CA GLY A 84 -2.92 -15.25 -1.63
C GLY A 84 -2.11 -16.06 -0.61
N ASP A 85 -0.81 -15.80 -0.55
CA ASP A 85 0.17 -16.39 0.37
C ASP A 85 0.38 -15.58 1.67
N SER A 86 -0.49 -14.61 1.98
CA SER A 86 -0.36 -13.82 3.21
C SER A 86 -0.35 -14.70 4.46
N THR A 87 0.48 -14.26 5.40
CA THR A 87 0.69 -14.87 6.71
C THR A 87 0.20 -13.97 7.85
N GLY A 88 -0.13 -12.72 7.56
CA GLY A 88 -0.66 -11.77 8.53
C GLY A 88 -0.80 -10.36 7.96
N LEU A 89 -1.14 -9.41 8.84
CA LEU A 89 -1.13 -8.00 8.49
C LEU A 89 0.31 -7.48 8.44
N LEU A 90 0.59 -6.62 7.46
CA LEU A 90 1.84 -5.90 7.37
C LEU A 90 1.79 -4.75 8.38
N GLY A 91 2.69 -4.75 9.36
CA GLY A 91 2.74 -3.73 10.42
C GLY A 91 3.44 -2.44 9.99
N ASN A 92 3.37 -1.43 10.85
CA ASN A 92 4.17 -0.19 10.83
C ASN A 92 3.88 0.84 9.72
N TRP A 93 2.70 0.82 9.09
CA TRP A 93 2.30 1.83 8.09
C TRP A 93 0.87 2.38 8.27
N LEU A 94 0.15 1.88 9.27
CA LEU A 94 -1.16 2.40 9.68
C LEU A 94 -0.97 3.59 10.64
N ALA A 95 -1.92 4.51 10.62
CA ALA A 95 -2.03 5.60 11.60
C ALA A 95 -2.60 5.13 12.95
#